data_AF-A0A357KM79-F1
#
_entry.id   AF-A0A357KM79-F1
#
_cell.length_a   1.000
_cell.length_b   1.000
_cell.length_c   1.000
_cell.angle_alpha   90.00
_cell.angle_beta   90.00
_cell.angle_gamma   90.00
#
_symmetry.space_group_name_H-M   'P 1'
#
loop_
_entity.id
_entity.type
_entity.pdbx_description
1 polymer ?
#
loop_
_entity_poly.entity_id
_entity_poly.type
_entity_poly.pdbx_seq_one_letter_code
_entity_poly.pdbx_strand_id
1 'polypeptide(L)'
;MSISILDLLEQVITEAKSRGISQKQLAEQAGLTPVGLSKAKKRGDIRASSLAVLGLQVGLQLKFEPQRLPDRVEEAVKSGAFFGIGKDRQAD
;
A
#
# COMPACT_ATOMS: atom_id res chain seq x y z
N MET A 1 -0.71 0.58 10.81
CA MET A 1 -1.56 1.53 10.04
C MET A 1 -2.40 0.72 9.08
N SER A 2 -3.71 0.88 9.10
CA SER A 2 -4.61 0.32 8.07
C SER A 2 -4.57 1.20 6.84
N ILE A 3 -4.25 0.64 5.67
CA ILE A 3 -4.33 1.36 4.39
C ILE A 3 -5.82 1.52 4.03
N SER A 4 -6.25 2.75 3.74
CA SER A 4 -7.60 3.07 3.28
C SER A 4 -7.66 3.17 1.75
N ILE A 5 -8.87 3.11 1.20
CA ILE A 5 -9.09 3.36 -0.24
C ILE A 5 -8.68 4.77 -0.65
N LEU A 6 -8.80 5.75 0.26
CA LEU A 6 -8.34 7.12 0.02
C LEU A 6 -6.83 7.16 -0.22
N ASP A 7 -6.06 6.43 0.58
CA ASP A 7 -4.60 6.38 0.45
C ASP A 7 -4.20 5.79 -0.90
N LEU A 8 -4.88 4.72 -1.34
CA LEU A 8 -4.65 4.10 -2.64
C LEU A 8 -5.02 5.04 -3.80
N LEU A 9 -6.14 5.76 -3.69
CA LEU A 9 -6.54 6.76 -4.69
C LEU A 9 -5.54 7.91 -4.77
N GLU A 10 -5.06 8.38 -3.62
CA GLU A 10 -4.06 9.45 -3.56
C GLU A 10 -2.71 9.00 -4.12
N GLN A 11 -2.28 7.78 -3.84
CA GLN A 11 -1.08 7.18 -4.42
C GLN A 11 -1.15 7.18 -5.94
N VAL A 12 -2.26 6.69 -6.51
CA VAL A 12 -2.43 6.63 -7.97
C VAL A 12 -2.51 8.03 -8.61
N ILE A 13 -3.20 8.98 -7.97
CA ILE A 13 -3.29 10.37 -8.47
C ILE A 13 -1.92 11.06 -8.39
N THR A 14 -1.15 10.81 -7.35
CA THR A 14 0.20 11.37 -7.18
C THR A 14 1.15 10.82 -8.23
N GLU A 15 1.09 9.52 -8.50
CA GLU A 15 1.87 8.88 -9.55
C GLU A 15 1.45 9.33 -10.96
N ALA A 16 0.17 9.60 -11.20
CA ALA A 16 -0.27 10.21 -12.46
C ALA A 16 0.35 11.61 -12.64
N LYS A 17 0.32 12.43 -11.58
CA LYS A 17 0.86 13.80 -11.61
C LYS A 17 2.37 13.82 -11.85
N SER A 18 3.13 12.90 -11.24
CA SER A 18 4.58 12.81 -11.46
C SER A 18 4.93 12.49 -12.92
N ARG A 19 4.00 11.87 -13.65
CA ARG A 19 4.11 11.53 -15.08
C ARG A 19 3.49 12.57 -16.02
N GLY A 20 3.03 13.71 -15.49
CA GLY A 20 2.37 14.76 -16.27
C GLY A 20 0.95 14.41 -16.73
N ILE A 21 0.34 13.35 -16.18
CA ILE A 21 -1.04 12.95 -16.46
C ILE A 21 -1.95 13.69 -15.49
N SER A 22 -2.88 14.49 -16.04
CA SER A 22 -3.90 15.15 -15.21
C SER A 22 -4.91 14.13 -14.68
N GLN A 23 -5.55 14.45 -13.54
CA GLN A 23 -6.60 13.61 -12.98
C GLN A 23 -7.77 13.36 -13.96
N LYS A 24 -8.05 14.33 -14.84
CA LYS A 24 -9.06 14.19 -15.90
C LYS A 24 -8.63 13.13 -16.91
N GLN A 25 -7.41 13.23 -17.44
CA GLN A 25 -6.87 12.27 -18.40
C GLN A 25 -6.77 10.87 -17.80
N LEU A 26 -6.33 10.76 -16.55
CA LEU A 26 -6.28 9.50 -15.82
C LEU A 26 -7.66 8.83 -15.74
N ALA A 27 -8.70 9.60 -15.39
CA ALA A 27 -10.06 9.07 -15.34
C ALA A 27 -10.52 8.58 -16.71
N GLU A 28 -10.32 9.38 -17.76
CA GLU A 28 -10.71 9.05 -19.13
C GLU A 28 -9.99 7.80 -19.65
N GLN A 29 -8.68 7.70 -19.44
CA GLN A 29 -7.87 6.52 -19.80
C GLN A 29 -8.29 5.26 -19.04
N ALA A 30 -8.78 5.43 -17.80
CA ALA A 30 -9.30 4.33 -17.00
C ALA A 30 -10.78 4.00 -17.27
N GLY A 31 -11.41 4.62 -18.28
CA GLY A 31 -12.83 4.40 -18.60
C GLY A 31 -13.80 4.96 -17.54
N LEU A 32 -13.34 5.91 -16.72
CA LEU A 32 -14.12 6.60 -15.70
C LEU A 32 -14.44 8.02 -16.15
N THR A 33 -15.50 8.60 -15.59
CA THR A 33 -15.75 10.03 -15.76
C THR A 33 -14.89 10.83 -14.75
N PRO A 34 -14.39 12.03 -15.11
CA PRO A 34 -13.65 12.88 -14.18
C PRO A 34 -14.43 13.22 -12.91
N VAL A 35 -15.75 13.40 -13.05
CA VAL A 35 -16.68 13.60 -11.92
C VAL A 35 -16.79 12.35 -11.06
N GLY A 36 -16.84 11.16 -11.69
CA GLY A 36 -16.85 9.88 -11.01
C GLY A 36 -15.61 9.68 -10.13
N LEU A 37 -14.42 9.97 -10.67
CA LEU A 37 -13.17 9.90 -9.90
C LEU A 37 -13.14 10.92 -8.75
N SER A 38 -13.62 12.15 -8.98
CA SER A 38 -13.73 13.17 -7.93
C SER A 38 -14.67 12.74 -6.80
N LYS A 39 -15.83 12.15 -7.14
CA LYS A 39 -16.77 11.59 -6.15
C LYS A 39 -16.17 10.42 -5.39
N ALA A 40 -15.48 9.50 -6.07
CA ALA A 40 -14.79 8.38 -5.43
C ALA A 40 -13.75 8.86 -4.41
N LYS A 41 -12.96 9.88 -4.75
CA LYS A 41 -12.00 10.51 -3.82
C LYS A 41 -12.69 11.18 -2.63
N LYS A 42 -13.87 11.80 -2.81
CA LYS A 42 -14.61 12.39 -1.68
C LYS A 42 -15.26 11.34 -0.78
N ARG A 43 -15.78 10.26 -1.35
CA ARG A 43 -16.46 9.19 -0.62
C ARG A 43 -15.49 8.20 0.02
N GLY A 44 -14.28 8.08 -0.52
CA GLY A 44 -13.31 7.06 -0.10
C GLY A 44 -13.72 5.65 -0.52
N ASP A 45 -14.41 5.52 -1.66
CA ASP A 45 -14.91 4.24 -2.13
C ASP A 45 -15.00 4.19 -3.66
N ILE A 46 -14.52 3.08 -4.21
CA ILE A 46 -14.47 2.78 -5.64
C ILE A 46 -14.47 1.26 -5.83
N ARG A 47 -14.97 0.78 -6.98
CA ARG A 47 -14.83 -0.64 -7.34
C ARG A 47 -13.35 -1.00 -7.45
N ALA A 48 -12.97 -2.15 -6.89
CA ALA A 48 -11.60 -2.66 -6.96
C ALA A 48 -11.09 -2.81 -8.41
N SER A 49 -11.97 -3.21 -9.34
CA SER A 49 -11.62 -3.28 -10.77
C SER A 49 -11.26 -1.91 -11.34
N SER A 50 -12.01 -0.86 -11.00
CA SER A 50 -11.70 0.51 -11.44
C SER A 50 -10.40 1.02 -10.81
N LEU A 51 -10.13 0.70 -9.54
CA LEU A 51 -8.86 1.05 -8.89
C LEU A 51 -7.68 0.35 -9.55
N ALA A 52 -7.83 -0.93 -9.90
CA ALA A 52 -6.80 -1.68 -10.62
C ALA A 52 -6.52 -1.07 -12.01
N VAL A 53 -7.56 -0.71 -12.76
CA VAL A 53 -7.41 -0.07 -14.08
C VAL A 53 -6.73 1.31 -13.96
N LEU A 54 -7.10 2.12 -12.96
CA LEU A 54 -6.42 3.39 -12.68
C LEU A 54 -4.92 3.19 -12.39
N GLY A 55 -4.58 2.19 -11.57
CA GLY A 55 -3.20 1.83 -11.29
C GLY A 55 -2.41 1.46 -12.55
N LEU A 56 -3.01 0.67 -13.44
CA LEU A 56 -2.36 0.25 -14.69
C LEU A 56 -1.98 1.44 -15.59
N GLN A 57 -2.78 2.51 -15.62
CA GLN A 57 -2.46 3.72 -16.41
C GLN A 57 -1.18 4.42 -15.95
N VAL A 58 -0.81 4.23 -14.68
CA VAL A 58 0.36 4.85 -14.06
C VAL A 58 1.46 3.84 -13.73
N GLY A 59 1.38 2.62 -14.27
CA GLY A 59 2.37 1.57 -14.04
C GLY A 59 2.36 0.97 -12.64
N LEU A 60 1.25 1.10 -11.91
CA LEU A 60 1.03 0.48 -10.60
C LEU A 60 0.13 -0.76 -10.74
N GLN A 61 0.24 -1.68 -9.77
CA GLN A 61 -0.56 -2.89 -9.73
C GLN A 61 -1.20 -3.07 -8.36
N LEU A 62 -2.50 -3.36 -8.33
CA LEU A 62 -3.23 -3.69 -7.10
C LEU A 62 -2.97 -5.16 -6.74
N LYS A 63 -2.34 -5.41 -5.59
CA LYS A 63 -2.07 -6.75 -5.06
C LYS A 63 -2.30 -6.79 -3.56
N PHE A 64 -2.71 -7.96 -3.07
CA PHE A 64 -2.66 -8.27 -1.65
C PHE A 64 -1.27 -8.79 -1.30
N GLU A 65 -0.72 -8.32 -0.19
CA GLU A 65 0.53 -8.80 0.37
C GLU A 65 0.25 -9.43 1.74
N PRO A 66 0.96 -10.51 2.12
CA PRO A 66 0.85 -11.06 3.46
C PRO A 66 1.17 -9.98 4.49
N GLN A 67 0.24 -9.75 5.42
CA GLN A 67 0.51 -8.88 6.56
C GLN A 67 1.53 -9.59 7.45
N ARG A 68 2.80 -9.22 7.34
CA ARG A 68 3.80 -9.60 8.34
C ARG A 68 3.49 -8.81 9.60
N LEU A 69 2.82 -9.46 10.55
CA LEU A 69 2.88 -9.02 11.94
C LEU A 69 4.36 -8.99 12.32
N PRO A 70 4.82 -8.05 13.17
CA PRO A 70 6.17 -8.12 13.69
C PRO A 70 6.30 -9.47 14.39
N ASP A 71 6.95 -10.40 13.71
CA ASP A 71 7.21 -11.71 14.27
C ASP A 71 8.01 -11.45 15.54
N ARG A 72 7.67 -12.16 16.62
CA ARG A 72 8.45 -12.17 17.86
C ARG A 72 9.95 -12.41 17.61
N VAL A 73 10.35 -12.86 16.42
CA VAL A 73 11.72 -12.96 15.93
C VAL A 73 12.42 -11.60 15.84
N GLU A 74 11.78 -10.54 15.35
CA GLU A 74 12.41 -9.21 15.34
C GLU A 74 12.62 -8.69 16.77
N GLU A 75 11.65 -8.91 17.65
CA GLU A 75 11.77 -8.58 19.07
C GLU A 75 12.80 -9.49 19.78
N ALA A 76 12.90 -10.77 19.43
CA ALA A 76 13.86 -11.72 19.98
C ALA A 76 15.30 -11.45 19.51
N VAL A 77 15.47 -11.00 18.27
CA VAL A 77 16.76 -10.54 17.74
C VAL A 77 17.16 -9.22 18.41
N LYS A 78 16.22 -8.26 18.55
CA LYS A 78 16.47 -6.98 19.23
C LYS A 78 16.70 -7.13 20.74
N SER A 79 16.07 -8.09 21.40
CA SER A 79 16.22 -8.38 22.83
C SER A 79 17.39 -9.30 23.17
N GLY A 80 18.12 -9.79 22.16
CA GLY A 80 19.23 -10.73 22.36
C GLY A 80 18.82 -12.15 22.78
N ALA A 81 17.52 -12.43 22.93
CA ALA A 81 17.01 -13.74 23.31
C ALA A 81 17.17 -14.82 22.23
N PHE A 82 17.42 -14.42 20.98
CA PHE A 82 17.60 -15.35 19.86
C PHE A 82 18.91 -16.14 19.93
N PHE A 83 19.97 -15.54 20.48
CA PHE A 83 21.22 -16.23 20.78
C PHE A 83 21.26 -16.42 22.29
N GLY A 84 21.04 -17.62 22.81
CA GLY A 84 21.14 -17.93 24.25
C GLY A 84 22.55 -17.79 24.83
N ILE A 85 23.24 -16.68 24.56
CA ILE A 85 24.58 -16.33 25.03
C ILE A 85 24.42 -15.85 26.48
N GLY A 86 24.19 -16.79 27.39
CA GLY A 86 24.05 -16.46 28.81
C GLY A 86 23.80 -17.62 29.77
N LYS A 87 23.54 -18.84 29.29
CA LYS A 87 23.38 -20.01 30.16
C LYS A 87 24.22 -21.17 29.66
N ASP A 88 25.53 -21.03 29.76
CA ASP A 88 26.48 -22.16 29.83
C ASP A 88 27.85 -21.63 30.30
N ARG A 89 27.91 -21.06 31.51
CA ARG A 89 29.15 -20.96 32.30
C ARG A 89 28.81 -20.94 33.79
N GLN A 90 28.59 -22.12 34.34
CA GLN A 90 28.99 -22.47 35.70
C GLN A 90 29.03 -23.99 35.76
N ALA A 91 30.14 -24.53 35.27
CA ALA A 91 30.68 -25.80 35.72
C ALA A 91 31.97 -25.45 36.49
N ASP A 92 32.07 -26.07 37.66
CA ASP A 92 33.15 -26.07 38.66
C ASP A 92 33.30 -24.86 39.59
#